data_AF-A0A8H7A727-F1
#
_entry.id   AF-A0A8H7A727-F1
#
_cell.length_a   1.000
_cell.length_b   1.000
_cell.length_c   1.000
_cell.angle_alpha   90.00
_cell.angle_beta   90.00
_cell.angle_gamma   90.00
#
_symmetry.space_group_name_H-M   'P 1'
#
loop_
_entity.id
_entity.type
_entity.pdbx_description
1 polymer ?
#
loop_
_entity_poly.entity_id
_entity_poly.type
_entity_poly.pdbx_seq_one_letter_code
_entity_poly.pdbx_strand_id
1 'polypeptide(L)' 'MALYYEAADILSSSVSRGSLRSHVYDSNTPLKSPPSLLYGLITSCAEWDVVLSEIIDNTGILSQESKHSI' A
#
# COMPACT_ATOMS: atom_id res chain seq x y z
N MET A 1 7.68 -14.33 3.41
CA MET A 1 7.96 -12.97 3.90
C MET A 1 8.16 -11.94 2.78
N ALA A 2 8.40 -12.30 1.52
CA ALA A 2 8.53 -11.34 0.42
C ALA A 2 7.21 -10.68 -0.01
N LEU A 3 6.07 -11.39 0.12
CA LEU A 3 4.76 -10.94 -0.35
C LEU A 3 4.34 -9.57 0.19
N TYR A 4 4.41 -9.37 1.51
CA TYR A 4 4.01 -8.10 2.12
C TYR A 4 4.92 -6.94 1.71
N TYR A 5 6.22 -7.21 1.60
CA TYR A 5 7.18 -6.21 1.12
C TYR A 5 6.94 -5.83 -0.34
N GLU A 6 6.67 -6.80 -1.22
CA GLU A 6 6.30 -6.52 -2.62
C GLU A 6 5.00 -5.73 -2.72
N ALA A 7 3.99 -6.08 -1.93
CA ALA A 7 2.73 -5.34 -1.92
C ALA A 7 2.91 -3.88 -1.47
N ALA A 8 3.71 -3.66 -0.43
CA ALA A 8 4.03 -2.32 0.07
C ALA A 8 4.83 -1.50 -0.95
N ASP A 9 5.80 -2.12 -1.64
CA ASP A 9 6.60 -1.47 -2.68
C ASP A 9 5.74 -1.06 -3.89
N ILE A 10 4.79 -1.91 -4.28
CA ILE A 10 3.81 -1.62 -5.32
C ILE A 10 2.89 -0.46 -4.92
N LEU A 11 2.36 -0.47 -3.68
CA LEU A 11 1.52 0.61 -3.17
C LEU A 11 2.27 1.95 -3.12
N SER A 12 3.50 1.94 -2.63
CA SER A 12 4.35 3.14 -2.51
C SER A 12 4.77 3.72 -3.87
N SER A 13 5.03 2.86 -4.86
CA SER A 13 5.45 3.28 -6.21
C SER A 13 4.31 3.71 -7.14
N SER A 14 3.05 3.43 -6.78
CA SER A 14 1.88 3.60 -7.64
C SER A 14 1.50 5.06 -7.96
N VAL A 15 2.13 6.06 -7.32
CA VAL A 15 1.84 7.50 -7.53
C VAL A 15 2.03 7.96 -8.99
N SER A 16 2.75 7.21 -9.84
CA SER A 16 3.09 7.64 -11.21
C SER A 16 2.68 6.69 -12.35
N ARG A 17 2.26 5.45 -12.08
CA ARG A 17 2.08 4.42 -13.14
C ARG A 17 0.66 3.85 -13.21
N GLY A 18 -0.24 4.56 -13.89
CA GLY A 18 -1.50 3.99 -14.41
C GLY A 18 -2.38 3.26 -13.37
N SER A 19 -3.09 2.20 -13.81
CA SER A 19 -3.94 1.41 -12.91
C SER A 19 -3.13 0.35 -12.15
N LEU A 20 -3.47 0.14 -10.89
CA LEU A 20 -2.82 -0.85 -10.01
C LEU A 20 -2.82 -2.26 -10.61
N ARG A 21 -3.90 -2.64 -11.31
CA ARG A 21 -3.99 -3.91 -12.04
C ARG A 21 -2.94 -4.00 -13.15
N SER A 22 -2.72 -2.93 -13.91
CA SER A 22 -1.68 -2.91 -14.94
C SER A 22 -0.30 -3.08 -14.33
N HIS A 23 -0.06 -2.51 -13.15
CA HIS A 23 1.23 -2.60 -12.47
C HIS A 23 1.51 -4.02 -11.94
N VAL A 24 0.52 -4.66 -11.31
CA VAL A 24 0.68 -6.01 -10.74
C VAL A 24 0.79 -7.10 -11.81
N TYR A 25 0.17 -6.91 -12.98
CA TYR A 25 0.20 -7.87 -14.08
C TYR A 25 1.17 -7.48 -15.20
N ASP A 26 2.04 -6.49 -14.98
CA ASP A 26 3.07 -6.11 -15.97
C ASP A 26 4.09 -7.24 -16.10
N SER A 27 4.21 -7.80 -17.30
CA SER A 27 5.17 -8.86 -17.62
C SER A 27 6.63 -8.44 -17.44
N ASN A 28 6.93 -7.14 -17.36
CA ASN A 28 8.27 -6.61 -17.14
C ASN A 28 8.62 -6.43 -15.65
N THR A 29 7.65 -6.61 -14.75
CA THR A 29 7.91 -6.56 -13.31
C THR A 29 8.29 -7.95 -12.80
N PRO A 30 9.54 -8.16 -12.32
CA PRO A 30 9.96 -9.45 -11.80
C PRO A 30 9.35 -9.67 -10.41
N LEU A 31 8.12 -10.19 -10.37
CA LEU A 31 7.43 -10.55 -9.13
C LEU A 31 7.86 -11.93 -8.64
N LYS A 32 8.21 -12.03 -7.36
CA LYS A 32 8.52 -13.30 -6.67
C LYS A 32 7.25 -14.01 -6.20
N SER A 33 6.22 -13.24 -5.88
CA SER A 33 4.94 -13.75 -5.38
C SER A 33 3.89 -13.85 -6.50
N PRO A 34 2.89 -14.74 -6.39
CA PRO A 34 1.85 -14.86 -7.40
C PRO A 34 1.06 -13.54 -7.54
N PRO A 35 0.89 -13.00 -8.76
CA PRO A 35 0.25 -11.70 -9.00
C PRO A 35 -1.20 -11.61 -8.52
N SER A 36 -1.94 -12.71 -8.58
CA SER A 36 -3.32 -12.79 -8.09
C SER A 36 -3.43 -12.55 -6.59
N LEU A 37 -2.46 -13.10 -5.83
CA LEU A 37 -2.42 -12.99 -4.38
C LEU A 37 -1.97 -11.57 -3.96
N LEU A 38 -0.98 -11.00 -4.66
CA LEU A 38 -0.58 -9.61 -4.49
C LEU A 38 -1.75 -8.66 -4.77
N TYR A 39 -2.42 -8.82 -5.91
CA TYR A 39 -3.55 -7.97 -6.29
C TYR A 39 -4.68 -8.03 -5.26
N GLY A 40 -5.04 -9.23 -4.79
CA GLY A 40 -6.05 -9.40 -3.74
C GLY A 40 -5.68 -8.68 -2.45
N LEU A 41 -4.45 -8.88 -1.97
CA LEU A 41 -3.95 -8.24 -0.74
C LEU A 41 -3.96 -6.71 -0.85
N ILE A 42 -3.47 -6.17 -1.97
CA ILE A 42 -3.39 -4.72 -2.17
C ILE A 42 -4.81 -4.12 -2.27
N THR A 43 -5.73 -4.80 -2.96
CA THR A 43 -7.13 -4.33 -3.07
C THR A 43 -7.77 -4.25 -1.69
N SER A 44 -7.61 -5.29 -0.87
CA SER A 44 -8.12 -5.26 0.50
C SER A 44 -7.48 -4.12 1.31
N CYS A 45 -6.18 -3.87 1.18
CA CYS A 45 -5.55 -2.71 1.85
C CYS A 45 -6.15 -1.37 1.40
N ALA A 46 -6.37 -1.20 0.10
CA ALA A 46 -6.96 0.03 -0.47
C ALA A 46 -8.40 0.27 0.01
N GLU A 47 -9.18 -0.79 0.27
CA GLU A 47 -10.53 -0.68 0.83
C GLU A 47 -10.53 -0.09 2.26
N TRP A 48 -9.51 -0.40 3.06
CA TRP A 48 -9.40 0.08 4.44
C TRP A 48 -8.65 1.41 4.58
N ASP A 49 -8.03 1.92 3.52
CA ASP A 49 -7.21 3.14 3.55
C ASP A 49 -7.99 4.37 4.02
N VAL A 50 -9.21 4.55 3.48
CA VAL A 50 -10.11 5.65 3.86
C VAL A 50 -10.51 5.56 5.34
N VAL A 51 -10.87 4.36 5.78
CA VAL A 51 -11.28 4.11 7.18
C VAL A 51 -10.11 4.35 8.13
N LEU A 52 -8.91 3.91 7.76
CA LEU A 52 -7.70 4.15 8.53
C LEU A 52 -7.39 5.64 8.66
N SER A 53 -7.49 6.40 7.56
CA SER A 53 -7.30 7.86 7.62
C SER A 53 -8.27 8.52 8.59
N GLU A 54 -9.56 8.16 8.53
CA GLU A 54 -10.58 8.72 9.43
C GLU A 54 -10.31 8.35 10.90
N ILE A 55 -9.88 7.12 11.18
CA ILE A 55 -9.53 6.71 12.54
C ILE A 55 -8.29 7.48 13.03
N ILE A 56 -7.27 7.64 12.19
CA ILE A 56 -6.05 8.38 12.54
C ILE A 56 -6.37 9.83 12.87
N ASP A 57 -7.23 10.48 12.07
CA ASP A 57 -7.66 11.86 12.29
C ASP A 57 -8.49 11.99 13.57
N ASN A 58 -9.44 11.08 13.80
CA ASN A 58 -10.32 11.11 14.97
C ASN A 58 -9.62 10.74 16.28
N THR A 59 -8.63 9.85 16.24
CA THR A 59 -7.88 9.44 17.45
C THR A 59 -6.93 10.53 17.92
N GLY A 60 -6.64 11.54 17.08
CA GLY A 60 -5.68 12.61 17.41
C GLY A 60 -4.28 12.08 17.71
N ILE A 61 -3.98 10.83 17.31
CA ILE A 61 -2.75 10.13 17.68
C ILE A 61 -1.51 10.86 17.15
N LEU A 62 -1.63 11.47 15.96
CA LEU A 62 -0.61 12.32 15.35
C LEU A 62 -0.29 13.57 16.19
N SER A 63 -1.23 14.06 17.00
CA SER A 63 -1.00 15.20 17.91
C SER A 63 -0.32 14.77 19.21
N GLN A 64 -0.42 13.48 19.57
CA GLN A 64 0.26 12.90 20.73
C GLN A 64 1.67 12.42 20.40
N GLU A 65 2.00 12.23 19.12
CA GLU A 65 3.37 11.94 18.73
C GLU A 65 4.25 13.18 18.93
N SER A 66 5.32 13.03 19.70
CA SER A 66 6.37 14.03 19.79
C SER A 66 6.90 14.28 18.39
N LYS A 67 6.66 15.48 17.83
CA LYS A 67 7.24 15.90 16.57
C LYS A 67 8.75 15.77 16.70
N HIS A 68 9.33 14.70 16.14
CA HIS A 68 10.77 14.58 16.06
C HIS A 68 11.22 15.63 15.04
N SER A 69 11.50 16.82 15.57
CA SER A 69 12.05 17.95 14.84
C SER A 69 13.47 17.54 14.44
N ILE A 70 13.60 17.06 13.21
CA ILE A 70 14.87 17.07 12.46
C ILE A 70 14.86 18.34 11.62
#